data_AF-A0AAW2UTD3-F1
#
_entry.id   AF-A0AAW2UTD3-F1
#
_cell.length_a   1.000
_cell.length_b   1.000
_cell.length_c   1.000
_cell.angle_alpha   90.00
_cell.angle_beta   90.00
_cell.angle_gamma   90.00
#
_symmetry.space_group_name_H-M   'P 1'
#
loop_
_entity.id
_entity.type
_entity.pdbx_description
1 polymer ?
#
loop_
_entity_poly.entity_id
_entity_poly.type
_entity_poly.pdbx_seq_one_letter_code
_entity_poly.pdbx_strand_id
1 'polypeptide(L)'
;MARVKYYSIIVPMLLAWLITILPSRASPNPNGDGYVRDACSVTRYPDLCIRSLSSFSSTAKHSPSKWARAGVSVAIGEAKRVARSLYVLRKLSVRDFGSQVEDVATWVSAALTDEDTCLDGFDEQRGKRIKPLINRVSNVTYMTSNALALINKLATAGPECLKN
;
A
#
# COMPACT_ATOMS: atom_id res chain seq x y z
N MET A 1 56.02 28.72 18.07
CA MET A 1 55.40 28.84 16.72
C MET A 1 55.32 27.54 15.90
N ALA A 2 55.69 26.36 16.43
CA ALA A 2 55.58 25.08 15.70
C ALA A 2 54.23 24.34 15.88
N ARG A 3 53.54 24.52 17.02
CA ARG A 3 52.27 23.82 17.32
C ARG A 3 51.08 24.27 16.46
N VAL A 4 51.06 25.53 16.01
CA VAL A 4 49.97 26.08 15.19
C VAL A 4 50.00 25.51 13.75
N LYS A 5 51.20 25.21 13.23
CA LYS A 5 51.37 24.58 11.91
C LYS A 5 50.86 23.14 11.88
N TYR A 6 50.96 22.43 13.00
CA TYR A 6 50.51 21.03 13.12
C TYR A 6 48.97 20.91 13.02
N TYR A 7 48.23 21.80 13.69
CA TYR A 7 46.76 21.84 13.60
C TYR A 7 46.26 22.18 12.19
N SER A 8 46.98 23.02 11.45
CA SER A 8 46.57 23.43 10.10
C SER A 8 46.61 22.30 9.07
N ILE A 9 47.38 21.23 9.31
CA ILE A 9 47.55 20.10 8.37
C ILE A 9 46.67 18.90 8.75
N ILE A 10 46.41 18.71 10.05
CA ILE A 10 45.65 17.54 10.54
C ILE A 10 44.14 17.70 10.38
N VAL A 11 43.63 18.92 10.57
CA VAL A 11 42.20 19.22 10.39
C VAL A 11 41.70 18.88 8.97
N PRO A 12 42.39 19.25 7.87
CA PRO A 12 41.95 18.87 6.53
C PRO A 12 42.08 17.37 6.23
N MET A 13 43.07 16.67 6.83
CA MET A 13 43.19 15.21 6.67
C MET A 13 42.04 14.45 7.37
N LEU A 14 41.63 14.88 8.57
CA LEU A 14 40.49 14.30 9.29
C LEU A 14 39.15 14.60 8.60
N LEU A 15 38.99 15.80 8.05
CA LEU A 15 37.81 16.16 7.25
C LEU A 15 37.73 15.36 5.94
N ALA A 16 38.86 15.13 5.26
CA ALA A 16 38.90 14.29 4.07
C ALA A 16 38.52 12.82 4.37
N TRP A 17 38.90 12.31 5.54
CA TRP A 17 38.54 10.96 6.00
C TRP A 17 37.03 10.83 6.27
N LEU A 18 36.40 11.84 6.88
CA LEU A 18 34.95 11.91 7.09
C LEU A 18 34.14 11.90 5.78
N ILE A 19 34.66 12.51 4.71
CA ILE A 19 34.00 12.54 3.40
C ILE A 19 33.97 11.14 2.74
N THR A 20 34.96 10.29 3.01
CA THR A 20 35.01 8.92 2.46
C THR A 20 34.14 7.90 3.20
N ILE A 21 33.71 8.20 4.43
CA ILE A 21 32.84 7.32 5.23
C ILE A 21 31.35 7.59 4.91
N LEU A 22 31.03 8.73 4.26
CA LEU A 22 29.68 8.98 3.79
C LEU A 22 29.36 7.96 2.68
N PRO A 23 28.35 7.08 2.85
CA PRO A 23 27.96 6.20 1.76
C PRO A 23 27.54 7.08 0.58
N SER A 24 28.19 6.90 -0.57
CA SER A 24 27.74 7.48 -1.83
C SER A 24 26.26 7.16 -1.97
N ARG A 25 25.40 8.19 -1.95
CA ARG A 25 24.02 8.02 -2.40
C ARG A 25 24.11 7.40 -3.79
N ALA A 26 23.65 6.16 -3.93
CA ALA A 26 23.45 5.56 -5.24
C ALA A 26 22.67 6.58 -6.06
N SER A 27 23.28 7.06 -7.16
CA SER A 27 22.62 7.99 -8.06
C SER A 27 21.31 7.34 -8.49
N PRO A 28 20.14 7.94 -8.20
CA PRO A 28 18.89 7.39 -8.70
C PRO A 28 19.01 7.36 -10.21
N ASN A 29 18.73 6.21 -10.82
CA ASN A 29 18.68 6.09 -12.27
C ASN A 29 17.60 7.10 -12.75
N PRO A 30 17.99 8.22 -13.40
CA PRO A 30 17.11 9.36 -13.58
C PRO A 30 15.88 9.02 -14.42
N ASN A 31 15.96 7.96 -15.23
CA ASN A 31 14.90 7.55 -16.13
C ASN A 31 13.89 6.60 -15.48
N GLY A 32 14.31 5.74 -14.55
CA GLY A 32 13.41 4.78 -13.88
C GLY A 32 12.75 5.37 -12.64
N ASP A 33 13.48 6.14 -11.84
CA ASP A 33 12.92 6.74 -10.63
C ASP A 33 11.96 7.90 -10.96
N GLY A 34 12.16 8.59 -12.08
CA GLY A 34 11.30 9.69 -12.51
C GLY A 34 9.86 9.25 -12.80
N TYR A 35 9.68 8.13 -13.51
CA TYR A 35 8.33 7.68 -13.91
C TYR A 35 7.44 7.33 -12.72
N VAL A 36 7.99 6.62 -11.73
CA VAL A 36 7.21 6.25 -10.54
C VAL A 36 6.91 7.47 -9.67
N ARG A 37 7.83 8.43 -9.56
CA ARG A 37 7.60 9.68 -8.82
C ARG A 37 6.49 10.51 -9.45
N ASP A 38 6.53 10.67 -10.77
CA ASP A 38 5.50 11.37 -11.53
C ASP A 38 4.13 10.70 -11.36
N ALA A 39 4.06 9.38 -11.61
CA ALA A 39 2.82 8.63 -11.47
C ALA A 39 2.24 8.67 -10.04
N CYS A 40 3.10 8.65 -9.01
CA CYS A 40 2.66 8.66 -7.61
C CYS A 40 2.37 10.07 -7.06
N SER A 41 2.72 11.14 -7.77
CA SER A 41 2.55 12.53 -7.30
C SER A 41 1.08 12.93 -7.07
N VAL A 42 0.16 12.28 -7.78
CA VAL A 42 -1.30 12.52 -7.67
C VAL A 42 -1.96 11.72 -6.54
N THR A 43 -1.20 10.91 -5.82
CA THR A 43 -1.76 10.03 -4.77
C THR A 43 -1.74 10.70 -3.40
N ARG A 44 -2.67 10.33 -2.52
CA ARG A 44 -2.71 10.80 -1.12
C ARG A 44 -1.51 10.31 -0.30
N TYR A 45 -0.88 9.20 -0.71
CA TYR A 45 0.25 8.60 -0.01
C TYR A 45 1.45 8.36 -0.96
N PRO A 46 2.15 9.41 -1.42
CA PRO A 46 3.19 9.29 -2.46
C PRO A 46 4.35 8.36 -2.09
N ASP A 47 4.85 8.41 -0.86
CA ASP A 47 5.98 7.58 -0.43
C ASP A 47 5.62 6.08 -0.35
N LEU A 48 4.39 5.77 0.04
CA LEU A 48 3.89 4.40 0.03
C LEU A 48 3.68 3.92 -1.42
N CYS A 49 3.11 4.77 -2.28
CA CYS A 49 2.96 4.50 -3.70
C CYS A 49 4.30 4.18 -4.37
N ILE A 50 5.32 5.04 -4.18
CA ILE A 50 6.64 4.87 -4.80
C ILE A 50 7.28 3.55 -4.37
N ARG A 51 7.25 3.25 -3.06
CA ARG A 51 7.81 1.99 -2.54
C ARG A 51 7.12 0.77 -3.13
N SER A 52 5.79 0.77 -3.12
CA SER A 52 4.98 -0.36 -3.58
C SER A 52 4.99 -0.56 -5.10
N LEU A 53 5.21 0.50 -5.87
CA LEU A 53 5.10 0.47 -7.34
C LEU A 53 6.43 0.64 -8.08
N SER A 54 7.54 0.87 -7.39
CA SER A 54 8.88 1.04 -7.97
C SER A 54 9.27 -0.03 -9.00
N SER A 55 8.96 -1.30 -8.73
CA SER A 55 9.27 -2.43 -9.62
C SER A 55 8.51 -2.39 -10.96
N PHE A 56 7.38 -1.67 -11.02
CA PHE A 56 6.60 -1.52 -12.24
C PHE A 56 7.13 -0.41 -13.16
N SER A 57 8.06 0.43 -12.68
CA SER A 57 8.50 1.63 -13.37
C SER A 57 9.04 1.37 -14.78
N SER A 58 9.88 0.35 -14.95
CA SER A 58 10.46 -0.03 -16.25
C SER A 58 9.41 -0.52 -17.25
N THR A 59 8.33 -1.13 -16.77
CA THR A 59 7.24 -1.70 -17.59
C THR A 59 6.18 -0.64 -17.92
N ALA A 60 5.85 0.20 -16.94
CA ALA A 60 4.80 1.19 -17.00
C ALA A 60 5.25 2.46 -17.74
N LYS A 61 6.46 2.96 -17.45
CA LYS A 61 7.03 4.20 -18.01
C LYS A 61 5.99 5.34 -17.99
N HIS A 62 5.76 5.96 -19.14
CA HIS A 62 4.80 7.06 -19.32
C HIS A 62 3.35 6.61 -19.54
N SER A 63 2.98 5.36 -19.29
CA SER A 63 1.62 4.86 -19.60
C SER A 63 0.72 4.89 -18.35
N PRO A 64 -0.26 5.81 -18.27
CA PRO A 64 -1.16 5.90 -17.10
C PRO A 64 -1.97 4.62 -16.91
N SER A 65 -2.43 4.00 -17.99
CA SER A 65 -3.21 2.76 -17.93
C SER A 65 -2.39 1.59 -17.37
N LYS A 66 -1.07 1.56 -17.55
CA LYS A 66 -0.21 0.53 -16.93
C LYS A 66 -0.06 0.76 -15.43
N TRP A 67 0.10 2.01 -15.01
CA TRP A 67 0.14 2.39 -13.59
C TRP A 67 -1.18 2.10 -12.87
N ALA A 68 -2.31 2.42 -13.48
CA ALA A 68 -3.63 2.11 -12.91
C ALA A 68 -3.81 0.61 -12.66
N ARG A 69 -3.46 -0.24 -13.63
CA ARG A 69 -3.50 -1.71 -13.45
C ARG A 69 -2.53 -2.20 -12.37
N ALA A 70 -1.33 -1.64 -12.31
CA ALA A 70 -0.35 -2.00 -11.28
C ALA A 70 -0.85 -1.62 -9.88
N GLY A 71 -1.45 -0.43 -9.72
CA GLY A 71 -2.08 0.00 -8.47
C GLY A 71 -3.18 -0.95 -8.02
N VAL A 72 -4.09 -1.35 -8.91
CA VAL A 72 -5.14 -2.34 -8.62
C VAL A 72 -4.52 -3.70 -8.24
N SER A 73 -3.49 -4.15 -8.95
CA SER A 73 -2.79 -5.41 -8.64
C SER A 73 -2.15 -5.40 -7.25
N VAL A 74 -1.52 -4.29 -6.85
CA VAL A 74 -0.93 -4.13 -5.51
C VAL A 74 -2.03 -4.15 -4.45
N ALA A 75 -3.12 -3.40 -4.65
CA ALA A 75 -4.26 -3.39 -3.73
C ALA A 75 -4.85 -4.79 -3.51
N ILE A 76 -5.02 -5.59 -4.58
CA ILE A 76 -5.45 -7.01 -4.47
C ILE A 76 -4.43 -7.84 -3.70
N GLY A 77 -3.13 -7.60 -3.89
CA GLY A 77 -2.06 -8.27 -3.16
C GLY A 77 -2.16 -8.03 -1.65
N GLU A 78 -2.44 -6.78 -1.24
CA GLU A 78 -2.63 -6.40 0.16
C GLU A 78 -3.93 -6.99 0.73
N ALA A 79 -5.03 -6.97 -0.02
CA ALA A 79 -6.27 -7.66 0.38
C ALA A 79 -6.04 -9.16 0.65
N LYS A 80 -5.23 -9.84 -0.18
CA LYS A 80 -4.82 -11.23 0.05
C LYS A 80 -3.94 -11.41 1.30
N ARG A 81 -3.15 -10.40 1.70
CA ARG A 81 -2.37 -10.44 2.96
C ARG A 81 -3.31 -10.35 4.16
N VAL A 82 -4.30 -9.46 4.12
CA VAL A 82 -5.36 -9.37 5.14
C VAL A 82 -6.15 -10.67 5.23
N ALA A 83 -6.52 -11.27 4.10
CA ALA A 83 -7.18 -12.58 4.10
C ALA A 83 -6.33 -13.68 4.76
N ARG A 84 -5.00 -13.63 4.61
CA ARG A 84 -4.08 -14.57 5.27
C ARG A 84 -3.94 -14.30 6.76
N SER A 85 -3.98 -13.04 7.21
CA SER A 85 -3.95 -12.77 8.65
C SER A 85 -5.19 -13.32 9.35
N LEU A 86 -6.37 -13.28 8.73
CA LEU A 86 -7.58 -13.96 9.24
C LEU A 86 -7.39 -15.47 9.46
N TYR A 87 -6.63 -16.14 8.59
CA TYR A 87 -6.27 -17.55 8.80
C TYR A 87 -5.33 -17.73 10.00
N VAL A 88 -4.37 -16.84 10.18
CA VAL A 88 -3.46 -16.84 11.34
C VAL A 88 -4.22 -16.54 12.63
N LEU A 89 -5.22 -15.66 12.61
CA LEU A 89 -6.09 -15.35 13.74
C LEU A 89 -6.78 -16.58 14.30
N ARG A 90 -7.25 -17.49 13.43
CA ARG A 90 -7.79 -18.79 13.83
C ARG A 90 -6.81 -19.65 14.63
N LYS A 91 -5.50 -19.37 14.57
CA LYS A 91 -4.45 -20.07 15.31
C LYS A 91 -3.94 -19.30 16.53
N LEU A 92 -4.38 -18.06 16.77
CA LEU A 92 -3.97 -17.25 17.91
C LEU A 92 -4.84 -17.53 19.15
N SER A 93 -4.37 -17.05 20.31
CA SER A 93 -5.06 -17.21 21.59
C SER A 93 -6.46 -16.58 21.54
N VAL A 94 -7.45 -17.21 22.19
CA VAL A 94 -8.85 -16.77 22.26
C VAL A 94 -8.98 -15.30 22.74
N ARG A 95 -8.00 -14.80 23.51
CA ARG A 95 -8.00 -13.43 24.05
C ARG A 95 -7.87 -12.35 22.98
N ASP A 96 -7.09 -12.55 21.93
CA ASP A 96 -6.79 -11.52 20.94
C ASP A 96 -7.60 -11.69 19.64
N PHE A 97 -8.31 -12.81 19.51
CA PHE A 97 -9.11 -13.15 18.34
C PHE A 97 -10.29 -12.18 18.16
N GLY A 98 -11.01 -11.86 19.24
CA GLY A 98 -12.19 -11.00 19.17
C GLY A 98 -11.88 -9.60 18.65
N SER A 99 -10.89 -8.92 19.24
CA SER A 99 -10.52 -7.55 18.85
C SER A 99 -9.98 -7.47 17.42
N GLN A 100 -9.18 -8.45 16.99
CA GLN A 100 -8.61 -8.42 15.63
C GLN A 100 -9.64 -8.74 14.54
N VAL A 101 -10.66 -9.56 14.82
CA VAL A 101 -11.76 -9.78 13.87
C VAL A 101 -12.69 -8.55 13.80
N GLU A 102 -12.88 -7.83 14.91
CA GLU A 102 -13.62 -6.57 14.94
C GLU A 102 -12.93 -5.48 14.10
N ASP A 103 -11.60 -5.32 14.24
CA ASP A 103 -10.82 -4.41 13.39
C ASP A 103 -11.03 -4.73 11.90
N VAL A 104 -10.99 -6.01 11.53
CA VAL A 104 -11.20 -6.42 10.13
C VAL A 104 -12.62 -6.10 9.67
N ALA A 105 -13.63 -6.27 10.52
CA ALA A 105 -15.01 -5.90 10.21
C ALA A 105 -15.15 -4.39 9.96
N THR A 106 -14.50 -3.55 10.77
CA THR A 106 -14.46 -2.10 10.58
C THR A 106 -13.81 -1.73 9.24
N TRP A 107 -12.66 -2.33 8.92
CA TRP A 107 -11.95 -2.06 7.66
C TRP A 107 -12.77 -2.44 6.43
N VAL A 108 -13.43 -3.61 6.45
CA VAL A 108 -14.29 -4.05 5.34
C VAL A 108 -15.54 -3.19 5.22
N SER A 109 -16.10 -2.71 6.34
CA SER A 109 -17.24 -1.77 6.32
C SER A 109 -16.85 -0.43 5.71
N ALA A 110 -15.68 0.12 6.06
CA ALA A 110 -15.19 1.36 5.46
C ALA A 110 -14.95 1.21 3.94
N ALA A 111 -14.43 0.05 3.50
CA ALA A 111 -14.24 -0.23 2.08
C ALA A 111 -15.56 -0.22 1.27
N LEU A 112 -16.67 -0.69 1.86
CA LEU A 112 -18.00 -0.62 1.24
C LEU A 112 -18.48 0.83 1.06
N THR A 113 -18.31 1.66 2.09
CA THR A 113 -18.74 3.07 2.05
C THR A 113 -18.00 3.86 0.97
N ASP A 114 -16.68 3.63 0.83
CA ASP A 114 -15.87 4.27 -0.21
C ASP A 114 -16.25 3.80 -1.62
N GLU A 115 -16.65 2.53 -1.77
CA GLU A 115 -17.08 1.94 -3.04
C GLU A 115 -18.45 2.46 -3.50
N ASP A 116 -19.43 2.55 -2.60
CA ASP A 116 -20.76 3.09 -2.88
C ASP A 116 -20.67 4.58 -3.30
N THR A 117 -19.87 5.38 -2.58
CA THR A 117 -19.64 6.80 -2.91
C THR A 117 -18.95 6.97 -4.27
N CYS A 118 -18.07 6.03 -4.66
CA CYS A 118 -17.41 6.04 -5.96
C CYS A 118 -18.40 5.79 -7.11
N LEU A 119 -19.37 4.89 -6.90
CA LEU A 119 -20.41 4.58 -7.88
C LEU A 119 -21.38 5.75 -8.10
N ASP A 120 -21.77 6.45 -7.04
CA ASP A 120 -22.60 7.66 -7.12
C ASP A 120 -21.97 8.74 -8.01
N GLY A 121 -20.63 8.83 -8.03
CA GLY A 121 -19.88 9.74 -8.90
C GLY A 121 -19.96 9.43 -10.41
N PHE A 122 -20.45 8.24 -10.80
CA PHE A 122 -20.64 7.84 -12.20
C PHE A 122 -22.08 8.00 -12.70
N ASP A 123 -23.04 8.36 -11.83
CA ASP A 123 -24.46 8.42 -12.20
C ASP A 123 -24.77 9.49 -13.26
N GLU A 124 -23.91 10.51 -13.38
CA GLU A 124 -24.01 11.57 -14.40
C GLU A 124 -23.36 11.19 -15.75
N GLN A 125 -22.49 10.17 -15.80
CA GLN A 125 -21.76 9.77 -17.02
C GLN A 125 -22.33 8.49 -17.65
N ARG A 126 -23.55 8.56 -18.18
CA ARG A 126 -24.24 7.42 -18.84
C ARG A 126 -23.78 7.15 -20.28
N GLY A 127 -22.48 6.91 -20.48
CA GLY A 127 -21.95 6.37 -21.73
C GLY A 127 -22.05 4.84 -21.81
N LYS A 128 -22.43 4.26 -22.96
CA LYS A 128 -22.40 2.78 -23.19
C LYS A 128 -21.03 2.14 -22.90
N ARG A 129 -19.94 2.93 -22.94
CA ARG A 129 -18.56 2.45 -22.73
C ARG A 129 -18.19 2.21 -21.26
N ILE A 130 -18.85 2.88 -20.30
CA ILE A 130 -18.50 2.77 -18.87
C ILE A 130 -19.33 1.70 -18.13
N LYS A 131 -20.44 1.26 -18.70
CA LYS A 131 -21.30 0.20 -18.13
C LYS A 131 -20.55 -1.07 -17.72
N PRO A 132 -19.61 -1.62 -18.51
CA PRO A 132 -18.85 -2.80 -18.08
C PRO A 132 -17.96 -2.54 -16.86
N LEU A 133 -17.47 -1.30 -16.70
CA LEU A 133 -16.70 -0.90 -15.53
C LEU A 133 -17.62 -0.80 -14.31
N ILE A 134 -18.76 -0.12 -14.43
CA ILE A 134 -19.77 -0.01 -13.36
C ILE A 134 -20.17 -1.41 -12.87
N ASN A 135 -20.50 -2.33 -13.78
CA ASN A 135 -20.88 -3.70 -13.39
C ASN A 135 -19.75 -4.46 -12.68
N ARG A 136 -18.48 -4.18 -13.01
CA ARG A 136 -17.34 -4.78 -12.32
C ARG A 136 -17.16 -4.19 -10.92
N VAL A 137 -17.37 -2.88 -10.76
CA VAL A 137 -17.33 -2.23 -9.46
C VAL A 137 -18.50 -2.73 -8.60
N SER A 138 -19.74 -2.74 -9.08
CA SER A 138 -20.87 -3.31 -8.34
C SER A 138 -20.65 -4.76 -7.90
N ASN A 139 -19.98 -5.58 -8.71
CA ASN A 139 -19.60 -6.94 -8.30
C ASN A 139 -18.61 -6.95 -7.14
N VAL A 140 -17.67 -6.01 -7.07
CA VAL A 140 -16.76 -5.86 -5.94
C VAL A 140 -17.57 -5.46 -4.69
N THR A 141 -18.53 -4.52 -4.80
CA THR A 141 -19.44 -4.15 -3.70
C THR A 141 -20.17 -5.37 -3.13
N TYR A 142 -20.77 -6.19 -4.00
CA TYR A 142 -21.49 -7.40 -3.55
C TYR A 142 -20.57 -8.39 -2.86
N MET A 143 -19.35 -8.60 -3.37
CA MET A 143 -18.39 -9.51 -2.74
C MET A 143 -17.86 -8.99 -1.41
N THR A 144 -17.64 -7.68 -1.30
CA THR A 144 -17.22 -7.03 -0.05
C THR A 144 -18.32 -7.14 1.01
N SER A 145 -19.60 -6.96 0.62
CA SER A 145 -20.76 -7.15 1.51
C SER A 145 -20.89 -8.59 2.00
N ASN A 146 -20.75 -9.57 1.09
CA ASN A 146 -20.71 -10.98 1.46
C ASN A 146 -19.55 -11.31 2.43
N ALA A 147 -18.37 -10.74 2.20
CA ALA A 147 -17.22 -10.92 3.08
C ALA A 147 -17.47 -10.35 4.48
N LEU A 148 -18.08 -9.16 4.58
CA LEU A 148 -18.43 -8.54 5.86
C LEU A 148 -19.39 -9.42 6.66
N ALA A 149 -20.42 -9.98 6.02
CA ALA A 149 -21.35 -10.89 6.67
C ALA A 149 -20.66 -12.13 7.26
N LEU A 150 -19.69 -12.69 6.53
CA LEU A 150 -18.89 -13.83 6.99
C LEU A 150 -17.95 -13.46 8.14
N ILE A 151 -17.33 -12.28 8.10
CA ILE A 151 -16.47 -11.77 9.18
C ILE A 151 -17.29 -11.53 10.45
N ASN A 152 -18.48 -10.95 10.35
CA ASN A 152 -19.38 -10.77 11.49
C ASN A 152 -19.82 -12.11 12.09
N LYS A 153 -20.06 -13.12 11.24
CA LYS A 153 -20.33 -14.49 11.71
C LYS A 153 -19.11 -15.10 12.41
N LEU A 154 -17.89 -14.85 11.91
CA LEU A 154 -16.65 -15.29 12.53
C LEU A 154 -16.42 -14.62 13.90
N ALA A 155 -16.75 -13.33 14.04
CA ALA A 155 -16.63 -12.60 15.30
C ALA A 155 -17.52 -13.19 16.40
N THR A 156 -18.72 -13.64 16.03
CA THR A 156 -19.73 -14.17 16.95
C THR A 156 -19.58 -15.65 17.25
N ALA A 157 -19.28 -16.49 16.26
CA ALA A 157 -19.16 -17.95 16.41
C ALA A 157 -17.72 -18.45 16.62
N GLY A 158 -16.71 -17.67 16.22
CA GLY A 158 -15.30 -18.05 16.29
C GLY A 158 -14.78 -18.36 17.70
N PRO A 159 -15.16 -17.63 18.77
CA PRO A 159 -14.71 -17.94 20.13
C PRO A 159 -15.13 -19.33 20.62
N GLU A 160 -16.23 -19.90 20.13
CA GLU A 160 -16.65 -21.27 20.47
C GLU A 160 -15.88 -22.33 19.69
N CYS A 161 -15.51 -22.05 18.43
CA CYS A 161 -14.69 -22.94 17.62
C CYS A 161 -13.22 -23.03 18.08
N LEU A 162 -12.74 -22.11 18.90
CA LEU A 162 -11.35 -22.05 19.40
C LEU A 162 -11.16 -22.71 20.77
N LYS A 163 -12.24 -23.18 21.42
CA LYS A 163 -12.20 -23.84 22.74
C LYS A 163 -12.00 -25.35 22.67
N ASN A 164 -11.98 -25.96 21.48
CA ASN A 164 -11.78 -27.40 21.25
C ASN A 164 -10.39 -27.70 20.68
#